data_AF-A0A433A800-F1
#
_entry.id   AF-A0A433A800-F1
#
_cell.length_a   1.000
_cell.length_b   1.000
_cell.length_c   1.000
_cell.angle_alpha   90.00
_cell.angle_beta   90.00
_cell.angle_gamma   90.00
#
_symmetry.space_group_name_H-M   'P 1'
#
loop_
_entity.id
_entity.type
_entity.pdbx_description
1 polymer ?
#
loop_
_entity_poly.entity_id
_entity_poly.type
_entity_poly.pdbx_seq_one_letter_code
_entity_poly.pdbx_strand_id
1 'polypeptide(L)'
;MVSVTLIRSATLILGTLGGAILDTGAAGAETIDCNSANSTPEINFCADKDYQTADKDLNAAYAAAVQFVRNRKIDAPYDPKNFEAALRNAQRAWVAFRDTDCKELVPQQWSGGTGTTSAILQCMTEKTQQRTKELKALSTMN
;
A
#
# COMPACT_ATOMS: atom_id res chain seq x y z
N MET A 1 3.66 -20.87 5.77
CA MET A 1 4.47 -22.09 5.59
C MET A 1 5.80 -21.69 4.97
N VAL A 2 6.83 -21.45 5.78
CA VAL A 2 8.22 -21.83 5.47
C VAL A 2 8.85 -22.16 6.81
N SER A 3 9.23 -23.42 6.97
CA SER A 3 9.71 -24.01 8.21
C SER A 3 11.07 -23.44 8.61
N VAL A 4 11.14 -22.90 9.82
CA VAL A 4 12.38 -22.89 10.61
C VAL A 4 12.55 -24.31 11.13
N THR A 5 13.66 -25.01 10.86
CA THR A 5 14.56 -25.67 11.84
C THR A 5 15.63 -26.54 11.12
N LEU A 6 16.83 -26.58 11.72
CA LEU A 6 17.88 -27.62 11.67
C LEU A 6 18.88 -27.64 10.50
N ILE A 7 20.04 -27.03 10.74
CA ILE A 7 21.32 -27.67 10.40
C ILE A 7 22.20 -27.65 11.66
N ARG A 8 22.42 -28.84 12.23
CA ARG A 8 23.43 -29.09 13.27
C ARG A 8 24.78 -29.24 12.58
N SER A 9 25.66 -28.24 12.69
CA SER A 9 27.04 -28.35 12.23
C SER A 9 27.93 -28.77 13.40
N ALA A 10 28.42 -30.01 13.35
CA ALA A 10 29.53 -30.45 14.18
C ALA A 10 30.82 -29.89 13.57
N THR A 11 31.52 -29.02 14.30
CA THR A 11 32.86 -28.57 13.89
C THR A 11 33.81 -28.75 15.06
N LEU A 12 34.76 -29.68 14.89
CA LEU A 12 35.93 -29.82 15.73
C LEU A 12 37.14 -29.67 14.80
N ILE A 13 37.70 -28.46 14.72
CA ILE A 13 38.99 -28.21 14.08
C ILE A 13 39.84 -27.37 15.04
N LEU A 14 40.95 -27.98 15.43
CA LEU A 14 42.02 -27.47 16.27
C LEU A 14 42.98 -26.63 15.41
N GLY A 15 43.35 -25.41 15.84
CA GLY A 15 44.67 -24.84 15.56
C GLY A 15 44.79 -23.58 14.67
N THR A 16 45.39 -22.55 15.28
CA THR A 16 46.34 -21.53 14.76
C THR A 16 45.83 -20.21 14.13
N LEU A 17 46.19 -19.12 14.85
CA LEU A 17 46.74 -17.81 14.41
C LEU A 17 46.12 -17.05 13.22
N GLY A 18 45.49 -15.91 13.54
CA GLY A 18 45.51 -14.68 12.73
C GLY A 18 44.53 -14.60 11.55
N GLY A 19 43.41 -13.90 11.73
CA GLY A 19 42.50 -13.56 10.63
C GLY A 19 41.44 -12.55 11.07
N ALA A 20 41.35 -11.44 10.34
CA ALA A 20 40.61 -10.22 10.67
C ALA A 20 39.15 -10.44 11.08
N ILE A 21 38.74 -9.73 12.14
CA ILE A 21 37.32 -9.53 12.49
C ILE A 21 36.74 -8.66 11.37
N LEU A 22 35.95 -9.25 10.48
CA LEU A 22 35.13 -8.49 9.54
C LEU A 22 34.02 -7.83 10.35
N ASP A 23 34.23 -6.57 10.67
CA ASP A 23 33.23 -5.68 11.26
C ASP A 23 32.08 -5.55 10.25
N THR A 24 31.02 -6.33 10.45
CA THR A 24 29.78 -6.19 9.70
C THR A 24 29.15 -4.88 10.13
N GLY A 25 29.53 -3.79 9.45
CA GLY A 25 28.93 -2.48 9.63
C GLY A 25 27.42 -2.60 9.48
N ALA A 26 26.71 -2.49 10.61
CA ALA A 26 25.28 -2.25 10.59
C ALA A 26 25.09 -0.90 9.92
N ALA A 27 24.68 -0.91 8.65
CA ALA A 27 24.18 0.29 7.99
C ALA A 27 22.99 0.77 8.83
N GLY A 28 23.24 1.79 9.64
CA GLY A 28 22.17 2.47 10.37
C GLY A 28 21.14 2.90 9.36
N ALA A 29 19.88 2.51 9.56
CA ALA A 29 18.78 2.98 8.75
C ALA A 29 18.69 4.49 8.93
N GLU A 30 19.31 5.25 8.03
CA GLU A 30 19.13 6.68 7.96
C GLU A 30 17.65 6.94 7.65
N THR A 31 16.98 7.67 8.54
CA THR A 31 15.57 7.99 8.38
C THR A 31 15.44 9.07 7.31
N ILE A 32 14.84 8.74 6.17
CA ILE A 32 14.58 9.69 5.08
C ILE A 32 13.57 10.76 5.56
N ASP A 33 13.96 12.03 5.50
CA ASP A 33 13.05 13.16 5.72
C ASP A 33 12.32 13.52 4.43
N CYS A 34 11.02 13.20 4.38
CA CYS A 34 10.18 13.48 3.20
C CYS A 34 9.90 14.96 2.96
N ASN A 35 10.22 15.85 3.90
CA ASN A 35 10.11 17.29 3.68
C ASN A 35 11.31 17.86 2.91
N SER A 36 12.43 17.14 2.86
CA SER A 36 13.66 17.56 2.19
C SER A 36 14.20 16.56 1.17
N ALA A 37 13.39 15.55 0.81
CA ALA A 37 13.76 14.52 -0.18
C ALA A 37 14.16 15.17 -1.51
N ASN A 38 15.36 14.87 -2.00
CA ASN A 38 15.89 15.49 -3.21
C ASN A 38 16.43 14.49 -4.25
N SER A 39 16.70 13.25 -3.84
CA SER A 39 17.14 12.18 -4.74
C SER A 39 15.94 11.37 -5.21
N THR A 40 16.01 10.79 -6.42
CA THR A 40 14.92 9.95 -6.94
C THR A 40 14.55 8.80 -6.00
N PRO A 41 15.50 8.08 -5.37
CA PRO A 41 15.17 7.05 -4.38
C PRO A 41 14.40 7.58 -3.17
N GLU A 42 14.80 8.73 -2.62
CA GLU A 42 14.08 9.37 -1.50
C GLU A 42 12.67 9.80 -1.91
N ILE A 43 12.53 10.43 -3.08
CA ILE A 43 11.24 10.85 -3.62
C ILE A 43 10.31 9.66 -3.81
N ASN A 44 10.81 8.56 -4.37
CA ASN A 44 10.03 7.33 -4.54
C ASN A 44 9.63 6.70 -3.20
N PHE A 45 10.54 6.70 -2.22
CA PHE A 45 10.25 6.23 -0.87
C PHE A 45 9.13 7.04 -0.21
N CYS A 46 9.20 8.37 -0.31
CA CYS A 46 8.19 9.26 0.27
C CYS A 46 6.85 9.14 -0.44
N ALA A 47 6.83 9.03 -1.77
CA ALA A 47 5.60 8.79 -2.52
C ALA A 47 4.94 7.45 -2.15
N ASP A 48 5.73 6.40 -1.87
CA ASP A 48 5.20 5.11 -1.42
C ASP A 48 4.61 5.22 -0.01
N LYS A 49 5.30 5.91 0.90
CA LYS A 49 4.79 6.20 2.26
C LYS A 49 3.46 6.95 2.22
N ASP A 50 3.33 7.94 1.35
CA ASP A 50 2.09 8.70 1.17
C ASP A 50 0.96 7.81 0.63
N TYR A 51 1.26 6.96 -0.36
CA TYR A 51 0.29 6.01 -0.89
C TYR A 51 -0.16 5.00 0.17
N GLN A 52 0.76 4.43 0.95
CA GLN A 52 0.43 3.51 2.05
C GLN A 52 -0.47 4.17 3.10
N THR A 53 -0.23 5.44 3.41
CA THR A 53 -1.08 6.22 4.33
C THR A 53 -2.49 6.38 3.76
N ALA A 54 -2.62 6.77 2.50
CA ALA A 54 -3.91 6.89 1.82
C ALA A 54 -4.64 5.53 1.74
N ASP A 55 -3.93 4.44 1.46
CA ASP A 55 -4.50 3.10 1.33
C ASP A 55 -5.04 2.59 2.68
N LYS A 56 -4.33 2.88 3.79
CA LYS A 56 -4.83 2.61 5.14
C LYS A 56 -6.14 3.36 5.42
N ASP A 57 -6.20 4.64 5.08
CA ASP A 57 -7.40 5.46 5.26
C ASP A 57 -8.57 4.97 4.41
N LEU A 58 -8.31 4.55 3.18
CA LEU A 58 -9.31 3.94 2.30
C LEU A 58 -9.89 2.67 2.90
N ASN A 59 -9.04 1.77 3.40
CA ASN A 59 -9.49 0.50 3.99
C ASN A 59 -10.33 0.74 5.25
N ALA A 60 -9.98 1.73 6.07
CA ALA A 60 -10.79 2.13 7.22
C ALA A 60 -12.15 2.68 6.79
N ALA A 61 -12.19 3.58 5.79
CA ALA A 61 -13.45 4.12 5.26
C ALA A 61 -14.32 3.05 4.60
N TYR A 62 -13.73 2.10 3.89
CA TYR A 62 -14.43 0.98 3.28
C TYR A 62 -15.07 0.07 4.32
N ALA A 63 -14.35 -0.27 5.40
CA ALA A 63 -14.91 -1.06 6.50
C ALA A 63 -16.11 -0.37 7.15
N ALA A 64 -16.02 0.94 7.39
CA ALA A 64 -17.12 1.75 7.92
C ALA A 64 -18.33 1.78 6.96
N ALA A 65 -18.10 1.95 5.66
CA ALA A 65 -19.15 1.92 4.65
C ALA A 65 -19.85 0.55 4.58
N VAL A 66 -19.10 -0.56 4.66
CA VAL A 66 -19.67 -1.92 4.73
C VAL A 66 -20.53 -2.11 5.98
N GLN A 67 -20.06 -1.63 7.14
CA GLN A 67 -20.84 -1.69 8.37
C GLN A 67 -22.13 -0.87 8.28
N PHE A 68 -22.04 0.33 7.69
CA PHE A 68 -23.18 1.20 7.48
C PHE A 68 -24.26 0.54 6.60
N VAL A 69 -23.88 0.01 5.43
CA VAL A 69 -24.85 -0.62 4.51
C VAL A 69 -25.53 -1.84 5.13
N ARG A 70 -24.82 -2.64 5.94
CA ARG A 70 -25.38 -3.79 6.67
C ARG A 70 -26.48 -3.42 7.65
N ASN A 71 -26.35 -2.26 8.28
CA ASN A 71 -27.26 -1.81 9.34
C ASN A 71 -28.34 -0.84 8.83
N ARG A 72 -28.28 -0.44 7.56
CA ARG A 72 -29.24 0.49 6.97
C ARG A 72 -30.60 -0.19 6.81
N LYS A 73 -31.67 0.48 7.23
CA LYS A 73 -33.04 0.07 6.86
C LYS A 73 -33.28 0.46 5.41
N ILE A 74 -33.68 -0.50 4.59
CA ILE A 74 -33.89 -0.33 3.16
C ILE A 74 -35.23 -0.94 2.82
N ASP A 75 -36.06 -0.19 2.10
CA ASP A 75 -37.38 -0.65 1.66
C ASP A 75 -37.25 -1.53 0.40
N ALA A 76 -38.20 -2.44 0.24
CA ALA A 76 -38.29 -3.28 -0.95
C ALA A 76 -38.40 -2.41 -2.24
N PRO A 77 -37.84 -2.86 -3.37
CA PRO A 77 -37.29 -4.19 -3.64
C PRO A 77 -35.82 -4.38 -3.24
N TYR A 78 -35.19 -3.39 -2.62
CA TYR A 78 -33.78 -3.47 -2.22
C TYR A 78 -33.64 -4.02 -0.79
N ASP A 79 -32.44 -4.50 -0.47
CA ASP A 79 -32.10 -4.98 0.87
C ASP A 79 -30.62 -4.73 1.21
N PRO A 80 -30.25 -4.76 2.50
CA PRO A 80 -28.87 -4.53 2.95
C PRO A 80 -27.83 -5.48 2.35
N LYS A 81 -28.21 -6.73 2.06
CA LYS A 81 -27.31 -7.75 1.51
C LYS A 81 -26.97 -7.45 0.06
N ASN A 82 -27.98 -7.10 -0.75
CA ASN A 82 -27.82 -6.66 -2.12
C ASN A 82 -27.04 -5.34 -2.20
N PHE A 83 -27.27 -4.42 -1.27
CA PHE A 83 -26.48 -3.19 -1.19
C PHE A 83 -25.01 -3.46 -0.85
N GLU A 84 -24.72 -4.30 0.14
CA GLU A 84 -23.34 -4.70 0.44
C GLU A 84 -22.67 -5.37 -0.76
N ALA A 85 -23.36 -6.27 -1.45
CA ALA A 85 -22.84 -6.92 -2.65
C ALA A 85 -22.50 -5.89 -3.74
N ALA A 86 -23.37 -4.89 -3.97
CA ALA A 86 -23.12 -3.80 -4.91
C ALA A 86 -21.90 -2.96 -4.50
N LEU A 87 -21.77 -2.59 -3.23
CA LEU A 87 -20.62 -1.84 -2.71
C LEU A 87 -19.30 -2.61 -2.91
N ARG A 88 -19.29 -3.92 -2.62
CA ARG A 88 -18.12 -4.79 -2.82
C ARG A 88 -17.73 -4.88 -4.30
N ASN A 89 -18.71 -5.00 -5.18
CA ASN A 89 -18.48 -5.05 -6.63
C ASN A 89 -17.89 -3.72 -7.13
N ALA A 90 -18.49 -2.59 -6.72
CA ALA A 90 -18.01 -1.26 -7.07
C ALA A 90 -16.57 -1.02 -6.58
N GLN A 91 -16.24 -1.45 -5.36
CA GLN A 91 -14.89 -1.28 -4.83
C GLN A 91 -13.84 -2.09 -5.63
N ARG A 92 -14.14 -3.33 -6.04
CA ARG A 92 -13.23 -4.12 -6.88
C ARG A 92 -13.05 -3.51 -8.27
N ALA A 93 -14.13 -3.05 -8.89
CA ALA A 93 -14.06 -2.36 -10.16
C ALA A 93 -13.24 -1.06 -10.06
N TRP A 94 -13.41 -0.31 -8.97
CA TRP A 94 -12.62 0.89 -8.72
C TRP A 94 -11.12 0.59 -8.56
N VAL A 95 -10.73 -0.49 -7.85
CA VAL A 95 -9.32 -0.89 -7.76
C VAL A 95 -8.76 -1.19 -9.14
N ALA A 96 -9.48 -1.95 -9.96
CA ALA A 96 -9.06 -2.25 -11.33
C ALA A 96 -8.88 -0.96 -12.15
N PHE A 97 -9.84 -0.03 -12.09
CA PHE A 97 -9.74 1.28 -12.73
C PHE A 97 -8.53 2.08 -12.25
N ARG A 98 -8.31 2.20 -10.94
CA ARG A 98 -7.15 2.90 -10.37
C ARG A 98 -5.85 2.30 -10.89
N ASP A 99 -5.76 0.97 -10.91
CA ASP A 99 -4.54 0.29 -11.30
C ASP A 99 -4.29 0.44 -12.82
N THR A 100 -5.31 0.32 -13.68
CA THR A 100 -5.13 0.59 -15.12
C THR A 100 -4.77 2.05 -15.38
N ASP A 101 -5.44 2.99 -14.71
CA ASP A 101 -5.22 4.41 -14.94
C ASP A 101 -3.85 4.87 -14.39
N CYS A 102 -3.45 4.40 -13.21
CA CYS A 102 -2.18 4.82 -12.64
C CYS A 102 -0.99 3.97 -13.09
N LYS A 103 -1.11 2.64 -13.15
CA LYS A 103 0.04 1.77 -13.44
C LYS A 103 0.25 1.52 -14.92
N GLU A 104 -0.77 1.69 -15.77
CA GLU A 104 -0.63 1.48 -17.21
C GLU A 104 -0.58 2.80 -17.98
N LEU A 105 -1.44 3.79 -17.66
CA LEU A 105 -1.48 5.05 -18.42
C LEU A 105 -0.36 6.03 -18.03
N VAL A 106 -0.04 6.19 -16.74
CA VAL A 106 1.00 7.14 -16.29
C VAL A 106 2.38 6.85 -16.87
N PRO A 107 2.88 5.59 -16.94
CA PRO A 107 4.17 5.31 -17.58
C PRO A 107 4.28 5.80 -19.02
N GLN A 108 3.17 5.80 -19.77
CA GLN A 108 3.12 6.28 -21.14
C GLN A 108 3.30 7.81 -21.21
N GLN A 109 2.75 8.54 -20.25
CA GLN A 109 2.93 10.00 -20.14
C GLN A 109 4.36 10.37 -19.76
N TRP A 110 5.01 9.54 -18.94
CA TRP A 110 6.36 9.77 -18.44
C TRP A 110 7.46 9.10 -19.27
N SER A 111 7.10 8.39 -20.34
CA SER A 111 8.03 7.68 -21.24
C SER A 111 9.01 6.76 -20.50
N GLY A 112 8.61 6.20 -19.36
CA GLY A 112 9.44 5.28 -18.56
C GLY A 112 10.66 5.91 -17.88
N GLY A 113 10.74 7.25 -17.76
CA GLY A 113 11.82 7.93 -17.04
C GLY A 113 11.85 7.62 -15.54
N THR A 114 12.91 8.01 -14.85
CA THR A 114 13.11 7.72 -13.41
C THR A 114 12.05 8.33 -12.48
N GLY A 115 11.37 9.40 -12.91
CA GLY A 115 10.22 9.99 -12.21
C GLY A 115 8.90 9.23 -12.36
N THR A 116 8.86 8.19 -13.21
CA THR A 116 7.63 7.42 -13.47
C THR A 116 7.09 6.77 -12.20
N THR A 117 7.97 6.25 -11.32
CA THR A 117 7.55 5.57 -10.09
C THR A 117 6.80 6.49 -9.14
N SER A 118 7.37 7.66 -8.80
CA SER A 118 6.70 8.63 -7.94
C SER A 118 5.43 9.18 -8.57
N ALA A 119 5.40 9.37 -9.90
CA ALA A 119 4.19 9.76 -10.62
C ALA A 119 3.05 8.73 -10.53
N ILE A 120 3.35 7.43 -10.67
CA ILE A 120 2.36 6.35 -10.47
C ILE A 120 1.82 6.42 -9.04
N LEU A 121 2.71 6.52 -8.04
CA LEU A 121 2.33 6.53 -6.62
C LEU A 121 1.50 7.76 -6.24
N GLN A 122 1.81 8.93 -6.83
CA GLN A 122 1.00 10.14 -6.67
C GLN A 122 -0.40 9.95 -7.26
N CYS A 123 -0.53 9.44 -8.48
CA CYS A 123 -1.83 9.10 -9.09
C CYS A 123 -2.65 8.14 -8.19
N MET A 124 -2.00 7.10 -7.68
CA MET A 124 -2.65 6.12 -6.80
C MET A 124 -3.10 6.78 -5.49
N THR A 125 -2.29 7.65 -4.90
CA THR A 125 -2.61 8.42 -3.69
C THR A 125 -3.84 9.28 -3.91
N GLU A 126 -3.87 10.11 -4.95
CA GLU A 126 -4.98 11.03 -5.23
C GLU A 126 -6.30 10.30 -5.41
N LYS A 127 -6.32 9.24 -6.24
CA LYS A 127 -7.54 8.43 -6.44
C LYS A 127 -7.99 7.74 -5.18
N THR A 128 -7.04 7.24 -4.38
CA THR A 128 -7.33 6.58 -3.10
C THR A 128 -7.94 7.55 -2.10
N GLN A 129 -7.42 8.78 -2.01
CA GLN A 129 -7.99 9.84 -1.19
C GLN A 129 -9.39 10.25 -1.67
N GLN A 130 -9.59 10.37 -2.99
CA GLN A 130 -10.90 10.67 -3.55
C GLN A 130 -11.93 9.58 -3.23
N ARG A 131 -11.57 8.31 -3.42
CA ARG A 131 -12.45 7.19 -3.08
C ARG A 131 -12.76 7.12 -1.60
N THR A 132 -11.79 7.46 -0.76
CA THR A 132 -11.98 7.57 0.70
C THR A 132 -13.07 8.59 1.03
N LYS A 133 -13.11 9.75 0.35
CA LYS A 133 -14.16 10.76 0.54
C LYS A 133 -15.54 10.22 0.12
N GLU A 134 -15.62 9.53 -1.02
CA GLU A 134 -16.87 8.92 -1.49
C GLU A 134 -17.43 7.88 -0.51
N LEU A 135 -16.56 7.02 0.03
CA LEU A 135 -16.95 6.00 1.02
C LEU A 135 -17.38 6.63 2.35
N LYS A 136 -16.68 7.68 2.81
CA LYS A 136 -17.07 8.44 3.99
C LYS A 136 -18.45 9.09 3.79
N ALA A 137 -18.68 9.74 2.66
CA ALA A 137 -19.97 10.33 2.33
C ALA A 137 -21.09 9.28 2.33
N LEU A 138 -20.84 8.09 1.77
CA LEU A 138 -21.79 6.98 1.83
C LEU A 138 -22.19 6.62 3.27
N SER A 139 -21.22 6.55 4.18
CA SER A 139 -21.45 6.19 5.59
C SER A 139 -22.09 7.27 6.45
N THR A 140 -22.21 8.51 5.95
CA THR A 140 -22.79 9.65 6.68
C THR A 140 -24.15 10.12 6.13
N MET A 141 -24.62 9.52 5.03
CA MET A 141 -25.94 9.83 4.47
C MET A 141 -27.05 9.22 5.34
N ASN A 142 -27.61 10.00 6.26
CA ASN A 142 -28.83 9.63 7.01
C ASN A 142 -30.05 9.67 6.09
#